data_AF-A0AAJ1HS65-F1
#
_entry.id   AF-A0AAJ1HS65-F1
#
_cell.length_a   1.000
_cell.length_b   1.000
_cell.length_c   1.000
_cell.angle_alpha   90.00
_cell.angle_beta   90.00
_cell.angle_gamma   90.00
#
_symmetry.space_group_name_H-M   'P 1'
#
loop_
_entity.id
_entity.type
_entity.pdbx_description
1 polymer ?
#
loop_
_entity_poly.entity_id
_entity_poly.type
_entity_poly.pdbx_seq_one_letter_code
_entity_poly.pdbx_strand_id
1 'polypeptide(L)' 'MSDKNPFEIIDGQVILHDSFQELDKVVLNYEQVAAIKLLIQKYSGKD' A
#
# COMPACT_ATOMS: atom_id res chain seq x y z
N MET A 1 9.75 18.61 -12.42
CA MET A 1 9.17 17.30 -12.08
C MET A 1 9.05 17.27 -10.57
N SER A 2 7.88 16.92 -10.02
CA SER A 2 7.65 16.97 -8.57
C SER A 2 8.40 15.82 -7.90
N ASP A 3 9.27 16.10 -6.93
CA ASP A 3 9.97 15.13 -6.05
C ASP A 3 9.02 14.44 -5.04
N LYS A 4 7.75 14.28 -5.40
CA LYS A 4 6.79 13.61 -4.52
C LYS A 4 6.99 12.10 -4.63
N ASN A 5 6.99 11.44 -3.47
CA ASN A 5 7.01 9.99 -3.39
C ASN A 5 5.88 9.44 -4.28
N PRO A 6 6.14 8.49 -5.21
CA PRO A 6 5.11 7.98 -6.13
C PRO A 6 3.93 7.32 -5.41
N PHE A 7 4.11 6.91 -4.17
CA PHE A 7 3.05 6.38 -3.33
C PHE A 7 3.19 6.89 -1.89
N GLU A 8 2.11 6.80 -1.15
CA GLU A 8 2.07 7.05 0.29
C GLU A 8 1.29 5.96 1.02
N ILE A 9 1.56 5.83 2.31
CA ILE A 9 0.83 4.92 3.19
C ILE A 9 0.01 5.76 4.16
N ILE A 10 -1.31 5.75 4.00
CA ILE A 10 -2.26 6.47 4.87
C ILE A 10 -3.13 5.45 5.59
N ASP A 11 -3.13 5.52 6.93
CA ASP A 11 -3.88 4.61 7.81
C ASP A 11 -3.62 3.10 7.55
N GLY A 12 -2.51 2.79 6.86
CA GLY A 12 -2.13 1.45 6.46
C GLY A 12 -2.58 1.04 5.06
N GLN A 13 -3.36 1.85 4.34
CA GLN A 13 -3.58 1.67 2.90
C GLN A 13 -2.40 2.16 2.10
N VAL A 14 -2.22 1.63 0.89
CA VAL A 14 -1.24 2.15 -0.07
C VAL A 14 -1.97 2.93 -1.16
N ILE A 15 -1.64 4.22 -1.25
CA ILE A 15 -2.15 5.15 -2.25
C ILE A 15 -1.05 5.43 -3.25
N LEU A 16 -1.34 5.26 -4.53
CA LEU A 16 -0.45 5.63 -5.63
C LEU A 16 -0.90 6.99 -6.18
N HIS A 17 0.05 7.93 -6.25
CA HIS A 17 -0.18 9.24 -6.85
C HIS A 17 0.08 9.16 -8.35
N ASP A 18 -0.98 9.13 -9.15
CA ASP A 18 -0.83 9.24 -10.60
C ASP A 18 -0.71 10.72 -10.97
N SER A 19 0.54 11.20 -11.04
CA SER A 19 0.84 12.58 -11.45
C SER A 19 0.52 12.86 -12.92
N PHE A 20 0.33 11.82 -13.75
CA PHE A 20 -0.05 11.96 -15.16
C PHE A 20 -1.56 12.11 -15.34
N GLN A 21 -2.35 11.37 -14.56
CA GLN A 21 -3.81 11.45 -14.58
C GLN A 21 -4.36 12.43 -13.53
N GLU A 22 -3.50 13.00 -12.69
CA GLU A 22 -3.83 13.87 -11.55
C GLU A 22 -4.84 13.22 -10.59
N LEU A 23 -4.74 11.89 -10.43
CA LEU A 23 -5.65 11.10 -9.62
C LEU A 23 -4.89 10.21 -8.64
N ASP A 24 -5.42 10.13 -7.43
CA ASP A 24 -4.95 9.17 -6.43
C ASP A 24 -5.70 7.86 -6.57
N LYS A 25 -4.96 6.75 -6.51
CA LYS A 25 -5.52 5.42 -6.61
C LYS A 25 -5.14 4.60 -5.39
N VAL A 26 -6.14 4.04 -4.71
CA VAL A 26 -5.89 3.01 -3.69
C VAL A 26 -5.41 1.74 -4.40
N VAL A 27 -4.17 1.34 -4.16
CA VAL A 27 -3.55 0.13 -4.72
C VAL A 27 -3.62 -1.03 -3.74
N LEU A 28 -3.59 -0.76 -2.44
CA LEU A 28 -3.88 -1.74 -1.40
C LEU A 28 -4.84 -1.13 -0.38
N ASN A 29 -6.02 -1.72 -0.25
CA ASN A 29 -7.01 -1.31 0.75
C ASN A 29 -6.74 -1.96 2.12
N TYR A 30 -7.51 -1.58 3.14
CA TYR A 30 -7.35 -2.09 4.51
C TYR A 30 -7.42 -3.62 4.60
N GLU A 31 -8.35 -4.25 3.90
CA GLU A 31 -8.59 -5.70 3.94
C GLU A 31 -7.43 -6.46 3.31
N GLN A 32 -6.93 -5.98 2.18
CA GLN A 32 -5.77 -6.53 1.49
C GLN A 32 -4.51 -6.40 2.36
N VAL A 33 -4.33 -5.26 3.04
CA VAL A 33 -3.22 -5.05 3.97
C VAL A 33 -3.32 -5.99 5.17
N ALA A 34 -4.51 -6.16 5.73
CA ALA A 34 -4.74 -7.12 6.82
C ALA A 34 -4.44 -8.56 6.39
N ALA A 35 -4.88 -8.95 5.17
CA ALA A 35 -4.60 -10.27 4.60
C ALA A 35 -3.10 -10.50 4.40
N ILE A 36 -2.36 -9.52 3.85
CA ILE A 36 -0.91 -9.61 3.68
C ILE A 36 -0.21 -9.74 5.04
N LYS A 37 -0.61 -8.96 6.05
CA LYS A 37 -0.08 -9.07 7.42
C LYS A 37 -0.29 -10.47 7.99
N LEU A 38 -1.50 -11.04 7.83
CA LEU A 38 -1.82 -12.40 8.28
C LEU A 38 -0.94 -13.45 7.56
N LEU A 39 -0.75 -13.31 6.24
CA LEU A 39 0.11 -14.20 5.46
C LEU A 39 1.56 -14.10 5.93
N ILE A 40 2.10 -12.89 6.08
CA ILE A 40 3.45 -12.68 6.61
C ILE A 40 3.58 -13.34 7.98
N GLN A 41 2.63 -13.16 8.90
CA GLN A 41 2.67 -13.83 10.21
C GLN A 41 2.69 -15.34 10.09
N LYS A 42 1.83 -15.94 9.24
CA LYS A 42 1.78 -17.38 9.02
C LYS A 42 3.07 -17.96 8.44
N TYR A 43 3.75 -17.22 7.57
CA TYR A 43 4.94 -17.71 6.85
C TYR A 43 6.27 -17.19 7.42
N SER A 44 6.24 -16.17 8.28
CA SER A 44 7.42 -15.63 8.98
C SER A 44 7.60 -16.25 10.36
N GLY A 45 6.58 -16.92 10.88
CA GLY A 45 6.77 -17.97 11.88
C GLY A 45 7.53 -19.14 11.23
N LYS A 46 8.85 -19.05 11.21
CA LYS A 46 9.68 -20.25 11.22
C LYS A 46 9.45 -20.89 12.59
N ASP A 47 8.55 -21.86 12.64
CA ASP A 47 8.60 -23.09 13.47
C ASP A 47 7.28 -23.87 13.34
#